data_AF-A0A485KR93-F1
#
_entry.id   AF-A0A485KR93-F1
#
_cell.length_a   1.000
_cell.length_b   1.000
_cell.length_c   1.000
_cell.angle_alpha   90.00
_cell.angle_beta   90.00
_cell.angle_gamma   90.00
#
_symmetry.space_group_name_H-M   'P 1'
#
loop_
_entity.id
_entity.type
_entity.pdbx_description
1 polymer ?
#
loop_
_entity_poly.entity_id
_entity_poly.type
_entity_poly.pdbx_seq_one_letter_code
_entity_poly.pdbx_strand_id
1 'polypeptide(L)'
;MPHQLLDIVARAATSTDIFSLADISSVRNWDYSLPTLTKDKRFTERKPWTSSSSFKTAFDERYPILKEIKLDHLALMGGAVLSLLTDAFTSKDLDFFVVTDQPTLSDEAAATFSHDRVKQFIHDVYTFMSTSNDELKKLQEEKQKTKPAFKIDAKKFYQLELFRVRRVLNVYTVDVPTLRAEDWSASEILSVQLITSPYATLPDLVRHADLSITGIAYFNGNVHFTELSKFSFENLCFVVDGATFSSTYVDRVIKYFDRGFDVLLPYLDVSKVRTHNFAFGVDEVIDLPQLTVVVNDIKGHKVCVTEIKKPKLVDGEASAKESSSKFDGYDRAGASNSMHAGAIIHCNIVSLINGTYDAFIVDGEGANYAKAFRDRPYITERMLINSYETVKNDLYTNSTLNLSKLVKYFTVLKPSALLDRVVGSYVAAKEAEGRAASAMFDKSFDAHVERVVEELVAEQVAIAKLKIVELEKLTLPTKTVESRRGVAPSPEVFFGKYYKAL
;
A
#
# COMPACT_ATOMS: atom_id res chain seq x y z
N MET A 1 -16.63 -37.52 -4.19
CA MET A 1 -15.60 -37.35 -3.14
C MET A 1 -15.16 -35.91 -3.16
N PRO A 2 -14.93 -35.27 -2.01
CA PRO A 2 -14.40 -33.90 -1.97
C PRO A 2 -13.10 -33.81 -2.77
N HIS A 3 -12.93 -32.71 -3.48
CA HIS A 3 -11.71 -32.47 -4.25
C HIS A 3 -10.59 -32.09 -3.28
N GLN A 4 -9.42 -32.74 -3.34
CA GLN A 4 -8.31 -32.54 -2.38
C GLN A 4 -7.96 -31.06 -2.17
N LEU A 5 -7.93 -30.26 -3.23
CA LEU A 5 -7.70 -28.81 -3.11
C LEU A 5 -8.79 -28.09 -2.31
N LEU A 6 -10.07 -28.44 -2.50
CA LEU A 6 -11.16 -27.82 -1.75
C LEU A 6 -11.07 -28.18 -0.27
N ASP A 7 -10.60 -29.38 0.05
CA ASP A 7 -10.31 -29.77 1.43
C ASP A 7 -9.17 -28.96 2.02
N ILE A 8 -8.09 -28.71 1.25
CA ILE A 8 -6.99 -27.82 1.67
C ILE A 8 -7.52 -26.40 1.91
N VAL A 9 -8.35 -25.86 1.01
CA VAL A 9 -8.95 -24.53 1.17
C VAL A 9 -9.83 -24.46 2.43
N ALA A 10 -10.67 -25.47 2.66
CA ALA A 10 -11.53 -25.55 3.84
C ALA A 10 -10.71 -25.65 5.14
N ARG A 11 -9.65 -26.46 5.15
CA ARG A 11 -8.74 -26.58 6.31
C ARG A 11 -7.89 -25.35 6.53
N ALA A 12 -7.44 -24.66 5.49
CA ALA A 12 -6.59 -23.48 5.61
C ALA A 12 -7.28 -22.34 6.40
N ALA A 13 -8.61 -22.32 6.42
CA ALA A 13 -9.40 -21.39 7.23
C ALA A 13 -9.42 -21.73 8.73
N THR A 14 -8.85 -22.83 9.19
CA THR A 14 -8.86 -23.22 10.62
C THR A 14 -7.55 -23.82 11.11
N SER A 15 -6.73 -24.37 10.22
CA SER A 15 -5.45 -24.98 10.54
C SER A 15 -4.47 -23.96 11.13
N THR A 16 -3.72 -24.44 12.12
CA THR A 16 -2.58 -23.75 12.73
C THR A 16 -1.25 -24.31 12.23
N ASP A 17 -1.28 -25.24 11.28
CA ASP A 17 -0.10 -25.91 10.77
C ASP A 17 0.71 -24.94 9.90
N ILE A 18 2.01 -24.89 10.18
CA ILE A 18 2.98 -24.11 9.43
C ILE A 18 4.07 -25.04 8.91
N PHE A 19 4.46 -24.80 7.65
CA PHE A 19 5.45 -25.57 6.93
C PHE A 19 6.66 -24.68 6.64
N SER A 20 7.82 -25.29 6.47
CA SER A 20 9.09 -24.63 6.18
C SER A 20 9.54 -24.88 4.74
N LEU A 21 10.68 -24.28 4.34
CA LEU A 21 11.31 -24.60 3.05
C LEU A 21 11.70 -26.08 2.92
N ALA A 22 11.97 -26.77 4.03
CA ALA A 22 12.31 -28.20 4.00
C ALA A 22 11.13 -29.08 3.59
N ASP A 23 9.90 -28.58 3.76
CA ASP A 23 8.66 -29.31 3.46
C ASP A 23 8.20 -29.11 2.01
N ILE A 24 8.83 -28.19 1.26
CA ILE A 24 8.43 -27.82 -0.10
C ILE A 24 8.85 -28.90 -1.10
N SER A 25 7.87 -29.40 -1.87
CA SER A 25 8.12 -30.26 -3.03
C SER A 25 8.85 -29.50 -4.14
N SER A 26 9.88 -30.12 -4.70
CA SER A 26 10.57 -29.64 -5.90
C SER A 26 9.74 -29.84 -7.17
N VAL A 27 8.78 -30.77 -7.15
CA VAL A 27 7.93 -31.13 -8.28
C VAL A 27 6.57 -30.44 -8.18
N ARG A 28 6.10 -29.87 -9.30
CA ARG A 28 4.73 -29.38 -9.43
C ARG A 28 3.80 -30.55 -9.65
N ASN A 29 2.72 -30.62 -8.90
CA ASN A 29 1.74 -31.71 -8.96
C ASN A 29 0.34 -31.24 -9.35
N TRP A 30 0.19 -29.98 -9.78
CA TRP A 30 -1.11 -29.48 -10.26
C TRP A 30 -1.47 -30.12 -11.60
N ASP A 31 -2.58 -30.83 -11.61
CA ASP A 31 -3.07 -31.65 -12.71
C ASP A 31 -4.19 -30.96 -13.53
N TYR A 32 -4.53 -29.71 -13.19
CA TYR A 32 -5.63 -28.96 -13.80
C TYR A 32 -6.99 -29.62 -13.62
N SER A 33 -7.23 -30.30 -12.50
CA SER A 33 -8.52 -30.90 -12.17
C SER A 33 -9.66 -29.88 -11.89
N LEU A 34 -9.31 -28.60 -11.67
CA LEU A 34 -10.24 -27.49 -11.51
C LEU A 34 -9.96 -26.38 -12.53
N PRO A 35 -10.97 -25.55 -12.88
CA PRO A 35 -10.79 -24.45 -13.82
C PRO A 35 -9.59 -23.58 -13.44
N THR A 36 -8.61 -23.49 -14.34
CA THR A 36 -7.35 -22.81 -14.11
C THR A 36 -7.05 -21.88 -15.26
N LEU A 37 -6.89 -20.60 -14.96
CA LEU A 37 -6.37 -19.60 -15.87
C LEU A 37 -4.86 -19.77 -15.99
N THR A 38 -4.38 -19.99 -17.21
CA THR A 38 -2.97 -20.18 -17.52
C THR A 38 -2.58 -19.28 -18.67
N LYS A 39 -1.31 -18.91 -18.79
CA LYS A 39 -0.80 -18.12 -19.92
C LYS A 39 0.07 -19.04 -20.78
N ASP A 40 -0.13 -19.01 -22.10
CA ASP A 40 0.53 -19.95 -22.99
C ASP A 40 2.06 -19.82 -22.94
N LYS A 41 2.76 -20.96 -23.03
CA LYS A 41 4.24 -21.07 -23.03
C LYS A 41 4.96 -20.40 -21.85
N ARG A 42 4.26 -20.15 -20.73
CA ARG A 42 4.88 -19.52 -19.56
C ARG A 42 5.48 -20.58 -18.63
N PHE A 43 6.80 -20.52 -18.45
CA PHE A 43 7.49 -21.22 -17.36
C PHE A 43 8.08 -20.18 -16.41
N THR A 44 7.62 -20.20 -15.16
CA THR A 44 8.24 -19.42 -14.07
C THR A 44 9.16 -20.36 -13.30
N GLU A 45 10.47 -20.15 -13.35
CA GLU A 45 11.40 -20.98 -12.58
C GLU A 45 11.25 -20.71 -11.07
N ARG A 46 11.39 -21.75 -10.25
CA ARG A 46 11.53 -21.59 -8.79
C ARG A 46 13.00 -21.80 -8.45
N LYS A 47 13.57 -20.91 -7.64
CA LYS A 47 14.87 -21.19 -7.04
C LYS A 47 14.75 -22.45 -6.16
N PRO A 48 15.72 -23.38 -6.22
CA PRO A 48 15.70 -24.61 -5.45
C PRO A 48 16.10 -24.33 -4.00
N TRP A 49 15.29 -23.53 -3.29
CA TRP A 49 15.50 -23.27 -1.88
C TRP A 49 15.20 -24.54 -1.09
N THR A 50 16.24 -25.13 -0.52
CA THR A 50 16.12 -26.31 0.35
C THR A 50 16.47 -25.99 1.80
N SER A 51 16.93 -24.77 2.10
CA SER A 51 17.30 -24.37 3.45
C SER A 51 16.97 -22.91 3.75
N SER A 52 16.51 -22.67 4.98
CA SER A 52 16.30 -21.31 5.52
C SER A 52 17.59 -20.50 5.60
N SER A 53 18.76 -21.15 5.76
CA SER A 53 20.06 -20.49 5.78
C SER A 53 20.39 -19.81 4.46
N SER A 54 20.15 -20.47 3.32
CA SER A 54 20.38 -19.88 2.01
C SER A 54 19.47 -18.68 1.78
N PHE A 55 18.20 -18.77 2.21
CA PHE A 55 17.27 -17.65 2.15
C PHE A 55 17.76 -16.48 3.01
N LYS A 56 18.21 -16.74 4.24
CA LYS A 56 18.76 -15.71 5.13
C LYS A 56 19.95 -15.01 4.49
N THR A 57 20.89 -15.73 3.88
CA THR A 57 22.03 -15.14 3.18
C THR A 57 21.57 -14.19 2.07
N ALA A 58 20.63 -14.62 1.23
CA ALA A 58 20.08 -13.76 0.17
C ALA A 58 19.33 -12.54 0.72
N PHE A 59 18.61 -12.70 1.85
CA PHE A 59 17.96 -11.60 2.55
C PHE A 59 18.98 -10.58 3.09
N ASP A 60 20.02 -11.05 3.78
CA ASP A 60 21.08 -10.19 4.35
C ASP A 60 21.87 -9.46 3.24
N GLU A 61 22.13 -10.12 2.11
CA GLU A 61 22.79 -9.51 0.95
C GLU A 61 21.91 -8.43 0.30
N ARG A 62 20.60 -8.68 0.20
CA ARG A 62 19.64 -7.74 -0.37
C ARG A 62 19.37 -6.55 0.54
N TYR A 63 19.38 -6.77 1.86
CA TYR A 63 19.07 -5.75 2.87
C TYR A 63 20.16 -5.69 3.97
N PRO A 64 21.39 -5.25 3.64
CA PRO A 64 22.53 -5.31 4.56
C PRO A 64 22.30 -4.59 5.88
N ILE A 65 21.55 -3.49 5.87
CA ILE A 65 21.24 -2.73 7.08
C ILE A 65 20.45 -3.58 8.10
N LEU A 66 19.60 -4.50 7.65
CA LEU A 66 18.76 -5.31 8.53
C LEU A 66 19.51 -6.49 9.16
N LYS A 67 20.72 -6.81 8.68
CA LYS A 67 21.55 -7.90 9.22
C LYS A 67 21.91 -7.69 10.68
N GLU A 68 22.18 -6.44 11.06
CA GLU A 68 22.62 -6.05 12.41
C GLU A 68 21.44 -5.60 13.29
N ILE A 69 20.21 -5.63 12.76
CA ILE A 69 18.99 -5.23 13.47
C ILE A 69 18.30 -6.48 13.99
N LYS A 70 17.89 -6.46 15.26
CA LYS A 70 17.12 -7.56 15.83
C LYS A 70 15.72 -7.56 15.20
N LEU A 71 15.31 -8.71 14.68
CA LEU A 71 14.00 -8.94 14.05
C LEU A 71 13.11 -9.90 14.85
N ASP A 72 13.45 -10.17 16.11
CA ASP A 72 12.60 -10.92 17.05
C ASP A 72 11.19 -10.32 17.07
N HIS A 73 10.16 -11.17 17.07
CA HIS A 73 8.76 -10.76 17.06
C HIS A 73 8.31 -9.95 15.83
N LEU A 74 9.14 -9.85 14.78
CA LEU A 74 8.81 -9.18 13.52
C LEU A 74 8.81 -10.19 12.38
N ALA A 75 7.63 -10.52 11.87
CA ALA A 75 7.46 -11.39 10.71
C ALA A 75 7.41 -10.56 9.43
N LEU A 76 8.39 -10.74 8.54
CA LEU A 76 8.34 -10.16 7.20
C LEU A 76 7.38 -10.98 6.35
N MET A 77 6.31 -10.39 5.82
CA MET A 77 5.26 -11.12 5.11
C MET A 77 5.13 -10.74 3.64
N GLY A 78 4.61 -11.66 2.83
CA GLY A 78 4.02 -11.35 1.53
C GLY A 78 5.03 -11.17 0.40
N GLY A 79 4.88 -10.08 -0.36
CA GLY A 79 5.52 -9.91 -1.67
C GLY A 79 7.05 -9.90 -1.61
N ALA A 80 7.66 -9.36 -0.55
CA ALA A 80 9.12 -9.32 -0.41
C ALA A 80 9.73 -10.71 -0.22
N VAL A 81 9.09 -11.56 0.59
CA VAL A 81 9.51 -12.96 0.76
C VAL A 81 9.36 -13.72 -0.57
N LEU A 82 8.23 -13.56 -1.24
CA LEU A 82 7.95 -14.25 -2.50
C LEU A 82 8.91 -13.81 -3.62
N SER A 83 9.27 -12.54 -3.63
CA SER A 83 10.26 -11.93 -4.53
C SER A 83 11.60 -12.65 -4.42
N LEU A 84 12.13 -12.79 -3.20
CA LEU A 84 13.37 -13.53 -2.95
C LEU A 84 13.24 -15.01 -3.35
N LEU A 85 12.09 -15.63 -3.09
CA LEU A 85 11.87 -17.04 -3.40
C LEU A 85 11.85 -17.35 -4.91
N THR A 86 11.39 -16.40 -5.74
CA THR A 86 11.13 -16.63 -7.17
C THR A 86 12.07 -15.89 -8.11
N ASP A 87 12.79 -14.87 -7.63
CA ASP A 87 13.62 -13.95 -8.44
C ASP A 87 12.87 -13.23 -9.57
N ALA A 88 11.55 -13.37 -9.61
CA ALA A 88 10.73 -12.96 -10.75
C ALA A 88 10.41 -11.47 -10.73
N PHE A 89 10.63 -10.79 -9.60
CA PHE A 89 10.31 -9.37 -9.42
C PHE A 89 11.05 -8.81 -8.21
N THR A 90 11.33 -7.51 -8.21
CA THR A 90 11.82 -6.79 -7.03
C THR A 90 10.65 -6.21 -6.24
N SER A 91 10.54 -6.53 -4.95
CA SER A 91 9.69 -5.74 -4.04
C SER A 91 10.42 -4.44 -3.66
N LYS A 92 9.69 -3.32 -3.65
CA LYS A 92 10.20 -2.03 -3.18
C LYS A 92 10.02 -1.84 -1.67
N ASP A 93 8.97 -2.42 -1.12
CA ASP A 93 8.57 -2.28 0.27
C ASP A 93 8.74 -3.60 1.04
N LEU A 94 9.08 -3.48 2.32
CA LEU A 94 9.16 -4.58 3.29
C LEU A 94 8.03 -4.45 4.30
N ASP A 95 7.12 -5.43 4.35
CA ASP A 95 5.98 -5.42 5.28
C ASP A 95 6.25 -6.34 6.47
N PHE A 96 6.57 -5.75 7.62
CA PHE A 96 6.77 -6.45 8.89
C PHE A 96 5.52 -6.36 9.77
N PHE A 97 5.14 -7.49 10.34
CA PHE A 97 4.04 -7.61 11.28
C PHE A 97 4.56 -8.01 12.65
N VAL A 98 4.01 -7.43 13.71
CA VAL A 98 4.34 -7.86 15.06
C VAL A 98 3.62 -9.17 15.37
N VAL A 99 4.37 -10.17 15.81
CA VAL A 99 3.86 -11.44 16.32
C VAL A 99 4.25 -11.54 17.80
N THR A 100 3.25 -11.61 18.68
CA THR A 100 3.50 -11.61 20.13
C THR A 100 4.01 -12.96 20.64
N ASP A 101 3.66 -14.05 19.94
CA ASP A 101 3.82 -15.44 20.39
C ASP A 101 3.20 -15.70 21.78
N GLN A 102 2.21 -14.88 22.16
CA GLN A 102 1.53 -14.93 23.45
C GLN A 102 0.01 -14.82 23.24
N PRO A 103 -0.68 -15.95 23.02
CA PRO A 103 -2.12 -15.96 22.70
C PRO A 103 -3.02 -15.56 23.87
N THR A 104 -2.47 -15.42 25.07
CA THR A 104 -3.21 -15.08 26.29
C THR A 104 -3.08 -13.61 26.70
N LEU A 105 -2.38 -12.78 25.92
CA LEU A 105 -2.32 -11.34 26.17
C LEU A 105 -3.70 -10.71 25.98
N SER A 106 -4.06 -9.74 26.83
CA SER A 106 -5.20 -8.86 26.54
C SER A 106 -4.90 -8.01 25.32
N ASP A 107 -5.94 -7.51 24.65
CA ASP A 107 -5.80 -6.63 23.49
C ASP A 107 -4.96 -5.38 23.83
N GLU A 108 -5.12 -4.79 25.03
CA GLU A 108 -4.31 -3.63 25.44
C GLU A 108 -2.84 -3.98 25.64
N ALA A 109 -2.55 -5.14 26.25
CA ALA A 109 -1.19 -5.59 26.48
C ALA A 109 -0.50 -5.94 25.16
N ALA A 110 -1.22 -6.59 24.22
CA ALA A 110 -0.72 -6.90 22.90
C ALA A 110 -0.47 -5.64 22.05
N ALA A 111 -1.35 -4.64 22.16
CA ALA A 111 -1.17 -3.34 21.49
C ALA A 111 0.06 -2.59 22.04
N THR A 112 0.25 -2.57 23.37
CA THR A 112 1.41 -1.95 24.02
C THR A 112 2.71 -2.64 23.62
N PHE A 113 2.73 -3.98 23.68
CA PHE A 113 3.87 -4.77 23.22
C PHE A 113 4.23 -4.45 21.76
N SER A 114 3.22 -4.40 20.88
CA SER A 114 3.43 -4.14 19.46
C SER A 114 3.98 -2.74 19.21
N HIS A 115 3.46 -1.74 19.92
CA HIS A 115 3.96 -0.38 19.85
C HIS A 115 5.41 -0.28 20.33
N ASP A 116 5.74 -0.87 21.47
CA ASP A 116 7.09 -0.86 22.02
C ASP A 116 8.09 -1.60 21.12
N ARG A 117 7.68 -2.72 20.54
CA ARG A 117 8.53 -3.47 19.61
C ARG A 117 8.85 -2.68 18.35
N VAL A 118 7.86 -2.01 17.76
CA VAL A 118 8.05 -1.14 16.60
C VAL A 118 8.93 0.06 16.94
N LYS A 119 8.71 0.68 18.12
CA LYS A 119 9.56 1.76 18.61
C LYS A 119 11.02 1.33 18.77
N GLN A 120 11.25 0.13 19.31
CA GLN A 120 12.58 -0.45 19.45
C GLN A 120 13.24 -0.67 18.07
N PHE A 121 12.54 -1.29 17.12
CA PHE A 121 13.07 -1.51 15.76
C PHE A 121 13.52 -0.19 15.11
N ILE A 122 12.66 0.82 15.14
CA ILE A 122 12.95 2.14 14.54
C ILE A 122 14.17 2.78 15.22
N HIS A 123 14.25 2.69 16.55
CA HIS A 123 15.39 3.20 17.31
C HIS A 123 16.69 2.46 16.98
N ASP A 124 16.64 1.14 16.86
CA ASP A 124 17.80 0.29 16.52
C ASP A 124 18.34 0.68 15.13
N VAL A 125 17.47 0.83 14.13
CA VAL A 125 17.85 1.24 12.77
C VAL A 125 18.52 2.62 12.78
N TYR A 126 17.91 3.60 13.44
CA TYR A 126 18.48 4.95 13.52
C TYR A 126 19.84 4.96 14.24
N THR A 127 19.92 4.25 15.37
CA THR A 127 21.13 4.17 16.19
C THR A 127 22.26 3.49 15.43
N PHE A 128 22.00 2.38 14.75
CA PHE A 128 22.97 1.70 13.89
C PHE A 128 23.59 2.65 12.86
N MET A 129 22.76 3.39 12.11
CA MET A 129 23.23 4.35 11.12
C MET A 129 24.04 5.49 11.75
N SER A 130 23.57 6.04 12.88
CA SER A 130 24.26 7.13 13.58
C SER A 130 25.61 6.69 14.13
N THR A 131 25.67 5.53 14.79
CA THR A 131 26.91 4.97 15.33
C THR A 131 27.90 4.65 14.21
N SER A 132 27.45 4.05 13.10
CA SER A 132 28.30 3.79 11.93
C SER A 132 28.90 5.08 11.37
N ASN A 133 28.11 6.14 11.26
CA ASN A 133 28.60 7.46 10.83
C ASN A 133 29.64 8.03 11.81
N ASP A 134 29.42 7.90 13.11
CA ASP A 134 30.32 8.44 14.12
C ASP A 134 31.65 7.66 14.19
N GLU A 135 31.63 6.35 13.97
CA GLU A 135 32.84 5.52 13.84
C GLU A 135 33.67 5.93 12.62
N LEU A 136 33.03 6.19 11.47
CA LEU A 136 33.71 6.67 10.27
C LEU A 136 34.32 8.06 10.49
N LYS A 137 33.61 8.97 11.17
CA LYS A 137 34.17 10.30 11.52
C LYS A 137 35.40 10.16 12.42
N LYS A 138 35.33 9.34 13.47
CA LYS A 138 36.48 9.06 14.36
C LYS A 138 37.67 8.50 13.59
N LEU A 139 37.44 7.52 12.70
CA LEU A 139 38.47 6.97 11.84
C LEU A 139 39.11 8.03 10.93
N GLN A 140 38.29 8.92 10.35
CA GLN A 140 38.79 10.02 9.53
C GLN A 140 39.68 10.96 10.33
N GLU A 141 39.25 11.39 11.51
CA GLU A 141 40.01 12.27 12.41
C GLU A 141 41.35 11.64 12.82
N GLU A 142 41.35 10.35 13.17
CA GLU A 142 42.57 9.62 13.51
C GLU A 142 43.56 9.54 12.35
N LYS A 143 43.08 9.23 11.14
CA LYS A 143 43.93 9.16 9.95
C LYS A 143 44.45 10.54 9.55
N GLN A 144 43.66 11.60 9.72
CA GLN A 144 44.06 12.98 9.41
C GLN A 144 45.24 13.48 10.26
N LYS A 145 45.42 12.94 11.48
CA LYS A 145 46.62 13.24 12.32
C LYS A 145 47.94 12.84 11.64
N THR A 146 47.91 11.80 10.80
CA THR A 146 49.10 11.30 10.08
C THR A 146 49.09 11.65 8.60
N LYS A 147 47.91 11.83 8.01
CA LYS A 147 47.69 12.15 6.60
C LYS A 147 46.60 13.22 6.50
N PRO A 148 46.92 14.51 6.61
CA PRO A 148 45.92 15.59 6.65
C PRO A 148 44.93 15.61 5.48
N ALA A 149 45.35 15.13 4.30
CA ALA A 149 44.50 15.03 3.11
C ALA A 149 43.54 13.82 3.10
N PHE A 150 43.63 12.90 4.09
CA PHE A 150 42.74 11.75 4.17
C PHE A 150 41.30 12.21 4.39
N LYS A 151 40.38 11.73 3.54
CA LYS A 151 38.95 11.98 3.64
C LYS A 151 38.20 10.72 3.26
N ILE A 152 37.23 10.32 4.07
CA ILE A 152 36.30 9.25 3.73
C ILE A 152 35.27 9.82 2.76
N ASP A 153 34.96 9.06 1.71
CA ASP A 153 33.93 9.44 0.74
C ASP A 153 32.59 9.67 1.45
N ALA A 154 31.93 10.80 1.15
CA ALA A 154 30.60 11.14 1.66
C ALA A 154 29.57 10.02 1.39
N LYS A 155 29.75 9.24 0.32
CA LYS A 155 28.90 8.10 -0.03
C LYS A 155 28.90 6.96 1.00
N LYS A 156 29.91 6.92 1.88
CA LYS A 156 30.01 5.91 2.96
C LYS A 156 29.24 6.30 4.21
N PHE A 157 28.72 7.53 4.28
CA PHE A 157 27.90 7.99 5.39
C PHE A 157 26.41 7.84 5.06
N TYR A 158 25.64 7.39 6.05
CA TYR A 158 24.18 7.42 5.99
C TYR A 158 23.68 8.87 6.05
N GLN A 159 22.74 9.21 5.17
CA GLN A 159 22.07 10.53 5.13
C GLN A 159 20.95 10.59 6.18
N LEU A 160 21.30 10.75 7.46
CA LEU A 160 20.35 10.68 8.59
C LEU A 160 19.20 11.69 8.46
N GLU A 161 19.40 12.82 7.79
CA GLU A 161 18.36 13.81 7.49
C GLU A 161 17.24 13.28 6.59
N LEU A 162 17.51 12.22 5.82
CA LEU A 162 16.51 11.53 4.98
C LEU A 162 15.81 10.39 5.71
N PHE A 163 16.28 10.00 6.91
CA PHE A 163 15.58 9.00 7.72
C PHE A 163 14.24 9.56 8.17
N ARG A 164 13.15 8.88 7.84
CA ARG A 164 11.81 9.37 8.12
C ARG A 164 10.91 8.27 8.62
N VAL A 165 10.07 8.60 9.59
CA VAL A 165 9.04 7.72 10.12
C VAL A 165 7.71 8.42 9.96
N ARG A 166 6.74 7.73 9.34
CA ARG A 166 5.37 8.18 9.16
C ARG A 166 4.45 7.13 9.78
N ARG A 167 3.43 7.57 10.50
CA ARG A 167 2.42 6.68 11.08
C ARG A 167 1.04 7.07 10.58
N VAL A 168 0.31 6.10 10.06
CA VAL A 168 -1.13 6.19 9.77
C VAL A 168 -1.80 5.04 10.50
N LEU A 169 -2.72 5.34 11.41
CA LEU A 169 -3.32 4.34 12.30
C LEU A 169 -2.22 3.50 13.02
N ASN A 170 -2.27 2.18 12.85
CA ASN A 170 -1.34 1.20 13.42
C ASN A 170 -0.22 0.80 12.45
N VAL A 171 -0.02 1.53 11.35
CA VAL A 171 1.03 1.27 10.35
C VAL A 171 2.08 2.36 10.42
N TYR A 172 3.34 1.96 10.64
CA TYR A 172 4.50 2.82 10.60
C TYR A 172 5.30 2.56 9.32
N THR A 173 5.45 3.56 8.47
CA THR A 173 6.37 3.53 7.32
C THR A 173 7.67 4.20 7.71
N VAL A 174 8.77 3.46 7.57
CA VAL A 174 10.14 3.89 7.87
C VAL A 174 10.90 3.96 6.55
N ASP A 175 11.23 5.18 6.15
CA ASP A 175 12.06 5.46 4.98
C ASP A 175 13.53 5.49 5.45
N VAL A 176 14.28 4.44 5.08
CA VAL A 176 15.67 4.21 5.51
C VAL A 176 16.63 4.57 4.37
N PRO A 177 17.50 5.58 4.53
CA PRO A 177 18.53 5.88 3.53
C PRO A 177 19.55 4.75 3.49
N THR A 178 19.82 4.16 2.32
CA THR A 178 20.84 3.11 2.18
C THR A 178 22.19 3.70 1.73
N LEU A 179 23.28 2.99 2.01
CA LEU A 179 24.60 3.33 1.49
C LEU A 179 24.67 3.04 -0.02
N ARG A 180 25.33 3.91 -0.78
CA ARG A 180 25.35 3.84 -2.25
C ARG A 180 26.12 2.61 -2.74
N ALA A 181 25.52 1.84 -3.65
CA ALA A 181 26.29 0.99 -4.56
C ALA A 181 26.99 1.88 -5.61
N GLU A 182 28.18 1.48 -6.08
CA GLU A 182 29.08 2.34 -6.85
C GLU A 182 28.49 2.90 -8.17
N ASP A 183 27.40 2.32 -8.69
CA ASP A 183 26.90 2.55 -10.06
C ASP A 183 25.53 3.25 -10.19
N TRP A 184 24.87 3.69 -9.10
CA TRP A 184 23.48 4.20 -9.16
C TRP A 184 23.37 5.70 -8.81
N SER A 185 22.64 6.47 -9.63
CA SER A 185 22.61 7.95 -9.62
C SER A 185 21.64 8.61 -8.64
N ALA A 186 20.84 7.84 -7.88
CA ALA A 186 19.95 8.36 -6.84
C ALA A 186 20.13 7.57 -5.54
N SER A 187 20.09 8.26 -4.39
CA SER A 187 20.05 7.61 -3.06
C SER A 187 18.86 6.65 -3.00
N GLU A 188 19.10 5.34 -2.86
CA GLU A 188 18.00 4.39 -2.66
C GLU A 188 17.46 4.55 -1.23
N ILE A 189 16.15 4.71 -1.13
CA ILE A 189 15.43 4.69 0.13
C ILE A 189 14.82 3.30 0.23
N LEU A 190 15.18 2.56 1.27
CA LEU A 190 14.49 1.34 1.66
C LEU A 190 13.26 1.71 2.48
N SER A 191 12.08 1.37 1.98
CA SER A 191 10.81 1.59 2.67
C SER A 191 10.42 0.33 3.46
N VAL A 192 10.26 0.48 4.77
CA VAL A 192 9.86 -0.59 5.69
C VAL A 192 8.54 -0.23 6.35
N GLN A 193 7.51 -1.04 6.16
CA GLN A 193 6.24 -0.90 6.85
C GLN A 193 6.22 -1.83 8.06
N LEU A 194 5.81 -1.30 9.22
CA LEU A 194 5.66 -2.03 10.47
C LEU A 194 4.18 -1.93 10.90
N ILE A 195 3.51 -3.06 10.98
CA ILE A 195 2.09 -3.14 11.30
C ILE A 195 1.96 -3.62 12.74
N THR A 196 1.40 -2.78 13.63
CA THR A 196 1.19 -3.10 15.05
C THR A 196 -0.15 -3.76 15.33
N SER A 197 -0.83 -4.31 14.31
CA SER A 197 -1.99 -5.17 14.53
C SER A 197 -1.51 -6.42 15.27
N PRO A 198 -1.96 -6.67 16.51
CA PRO A 198 -1.43 -7.78 17.28
C PRO A 198 -1.93 -9.09 16.68
N TYR A 199 -1.01 -9.88 16.12
CA TYR A 199 -1.27 -11.29 15.85
C TYR A 199 -0.71 -12.10 17.01
N ALA A 200 -1.57 -12.89 17.63
CA ALA A 200 -1.19 -13.73 18.76
C ALA A 200 -0.10 -14.75 18.38
N THR A 201 -0.16 -15.26 17.15
CA THR A 201 0.72 -16.33 16.67
C THR A 201 1.03 -16.15 15.17
N LEU A 202 2.15 -16.70 14.72
CA LEU A 202 2.50 -16.70 13.30
C LEU A 202 1.44 -17.37 12.40
N PRO A 203 0.88 -18.56 12.73
CA PRO A 203 -0.20 -19.16 11.94
C PRO A 203 -1.40 -18.23 11.76
N ASP A 204 -1.75 -17.49 12.81
CA ASP A 204 -2.83 -16.50 12.77
C ASP A 204 -2.50 -15.32 11.85
N LEU A 205 -1.26 -14.84 11.83
CA LEU A 205 -0.85 -13.83 10.84
C LEU A 205 -0.98 -14.35 9.40
N VAL A 206 -0.38 -15.51 9.08
CA VAL A 206 -0.24 -15.95 7.69
C VAL A 206 -1.56 -16.37 7.03
N ARG A 207 -2.54 -16.85 7.81
CA ARG A 207 -3.91 -17.17 7.32
C ARG A 207 -4.71 -15.94 6.90
N HIS A 208 -4.34 -14.74 7.38
CA HIS A 208 -5.06 -13.51 7.06
C HIS A 208 -4.67 -12.92 5.69
N ALA A 209 -3.66 -13.50 5.02
CA ALA A 209 -3.33 -13.16 3.65
C ALA A 209 -4.55 -13.23 2.74
N ASP A 210 -4.71 -12.23 1.88
CA ASP A 210 -5.79 -12.17 0.90
C ASP A 210 -5.59 -13.19 -0.24
N LEU A 211 -4.34 -13.39 -0.69
CA LEU A 211 -3.96 -14.43 -1.64
C LEU A 211 -3.07 -15.46 -0.98
N SER A 212 -3.37 -16.74 -1.22
CA SER A 212 -2.62 -17.87 -0.65
C SER A 212 -1.12 -17.81 -0.96
N ILE A 213 -0.71 -17.46 -2.17
CA ILE A 213 0.71 -17.26 -2.54
C ILE A 213 1.44 -16.19 -1.70
N THR A 214 0.70 -15.29 -1.05
CA THR A 214 1.26 -14.24 -0.17
C THR A 214 1.12 -14.57 1.31
N GLY A 215 0.49 -15.70 1.65
CA GLY A 215 0.45 -16.29 3.00
C GLY A 215 1.76 -16.94 3.39
N ILE A 216 2.86 -16.22 3.21
CA ILE A 216 4.22 -16.66 3.51
C ILE A 216 4.91 -15.60 4.37
N ALA A 217 5.74 -16.05 5.30
CA ALA A 217 6.43 -15.15 6.21
C ALA A 217 7.87 -15.60 6.49
N TYR A 218 8.80 -14.66 6.55
CA TYR A 218 10.14 -14.88 7.10
C TYR A 218 10.14 -14.41 8.57
N PHE A 219 10.33 -15.36 9.48
CA PHE A 219 10.21 -15.16 10.93
C PHE A 219 11.19 -16.06 11.68
N ASN A 220 11.91 -15.49 12.66
CA ASN A 220 12.90 -16.20 13.48
C ASN A 220 13.88 -17.05 12.64
N GLY A 221 14.40 -16.46 11.56
CA GLY A 221 15.39 -17.09 10.68
C GLY A 221 14.86 -18.18 9.74
N ASN A 222 13.54 -18.40 9.69
CA ASN A 222 12.90 -19.41 8.85
C ASN A 222 11.81 -18.81 7.96
N VAL A 223 11.59 -19.42 6.80
CA VAL A 223 10.46 -19.09 5.92
C VAL A 223 9.33 -20.08 6.21
N HIS A 224 8.15 -19.54 6.48
CA HIS A 224 6.97 -20.28 6.89
C HIS A 224 5.84 -20.14 5.88
N PHE A 225 5.08 -21.21 5.71
CA PHE A 225 3.96 -21.35 4.80
C PHE A 225 2.75 -21.92 5.56
N THR A 226 1.54 -21.51 5.20
CA THR A 226 0.33 -22.30 5.50
C THR A 226 0.25 -23.49 4.56
N GLU A 227 -0.65 -24.45 4.83
CA GLU A 227 -0.91 -25.57 3.91
C GLU A 227 -1.27 -25.07 2.49
N LEU A 228 -2.14 -24.06 2.41
CA LEU A 228 -2.58 -23.49 1.13
C LEU A 228 -1.49 -22.65 0.45
N SER A 229 -0.67 -21.90 1.20
CA SER A 229 0.43 -21.13 0.60
C SER A 229 1.57 -22.02 0.13
N LYS A 230 1.85 -23.12 0.85
CA LYS A 230 2.74 -24.19 0.41
C LYS A 230 2.27 -24.79 -0.91
N PHE A 231 1.03 -25.26 -0.98
CA PHE A 231 0.44 -25.79 -2.21
C PHE A 231 0.56 -24.79 -3.36
N SER A 232 0.23 -23.52 -3.08
CA SER A 232 0.29 -22.44 -4.05
C SER A 232 1.70 -22.17 -4.58
N PHE A 233 2.69 -22.17 -3.69
CA PHE A 233 4.10 -21.98 -4.06
C PHE A 233 4.67 -23.18 -4.81
N GLU A 234 4.31 -24.40 -4.41
CA GLU A 234 4.72 -25.65 -5.08
C GLU A 234 4.25 -25.70 -6.52
N ASN A 235 3.01 -25.26 -6.76
CA ASN A 235 2.36 -25.39 -8.05
C ASN A 235 2.38 -24.10 -8.89
N LEU A 236 2.90 -23.00 -8.33
CA LEU A 236 2.84 -21.67 -8.91
C LEU A 236 1.43 -21.28 -9.34
N CYS A 237 0.47 -21.50 -8.46
CA CYS A 237 -0.92 -21.14 -8.68
C CYS A 237 -1.57 -20.66 -7.38
N PHE A 238 -2.69 -19.94 -7.46
CA PHE A 238 -3.47 -19.57 -6.28
C PHE A 238 -4.96 -19.63 -6.53
N VAL A 239 -5.69 -19.85 -5.45
CA VAL A 239 -7.16 -19.93 -5.46
C VAL A 239 -7.74 -18.53 -5.35
N VAL A 240 -8.64 -18.20 -6.27
CA VAL A 240 -9.55 -17.08 -6.07
C VAL A 240 -10.67 -17.53 -5.15
N ASP A 241 -10.71 -16.93 -3.98
CA ASP A 241 -11.81 -17.08 -3.05
C ASP A 241 -12.84 -16.00 -3.36
N GLY A 242 -13.94 -16.41 -4.00
CA GLY A 242 -15.06 -15.52 -4.31
C GLY A 242 -15.74 -14.94 -3.06
N ALA A 243 -15.49 -15.49 -1.87
CA ALA A 243 -16.00 -14.99 -0.60
C ALA A 243 -15.10 -13.93 0.06
N THR A 244 -13.81 -13.88 -0.27
CA THR A 244 -12.90 -12.88 0.33
C THR A 244 -12.75 -11.70 -0.61
N PHE A 245 -13.27 -10.53 -0.23
CA PHE A 245 -13.15 -9.32 -1.06
C PHE A 245 -12.56 -8.15 -0.28
N SER A 246 -11.45 -7.63 -0.79
CA SER A 246 -10.90 -6.32 -0.47
C SER A 246 -10.89 -5.47 -1.76
N SER A 247 -10.90 -4.15 -1.61
CA SER A 247 -10.90 -3.23 -2.78
C SER A 247 -9.68 -3.39 -3.69
N THR A 248 -8.59 -3.99 -3.19
CA THR A 248 -7.34 -4.25 -3.92
C THR A 248 -7.19 -5.72 -4.33
N TYR A 249 -8.13 -6.59 -3.98
CA TYR A 249 -8.05 -8.03 -4.22
C TYR A 249 -7.85 -8.35 -5.70
N VAL A 250 -8.70 -7.79 -6.56
CA VAL A 250 -8.63 -7.98 -8.02
C VAL A 250 -7.31 -7.46 -8.59
N ASP A 251 -6.81 -6.31 -8.11
CA ASP A 251 -5.50 -5.80 -8.55
C ASP A 251 -4.38 -6.78 -8.21
N ARG A 252 -4.45 -7.43 -7.04
CA ARG A 252 -3.47 -8.44 -6.63
C ARG A 252 -3.59 -9.71 -7.46
N VAL A 253 -4.81 -10.17 -7.78
CA VAL A 253 -5.05 -11.31 -8.68
C VAL A 253 -4.35 -11.04 -10.03
N ILE A 254 -4.61 -9.88 -10.63
CA ILE A 254 -3.99 -9.47 -11.91
C ILE A 254 -2.46 -9.42 -11.77
N LYS A 255 -1.96 -8.70 -10.74
CA LYS A 255 -0.53 -8.54 -10.48
C LYS A 255 0.21 -9.86 -10.39
N TYR A 256 -0.32 -10.84 -9.64
CA TYR A 256 0.36 -12.13 -9.46
C TYR A 256 0.14 -13.08 -10.63
N PHE A 257 -1.00 -12.99 -11.34
CA PHE A 257 -1.14 -13.67 -12.62
C PHE A 257 -0.08 -13.20 -13.63
N ASP A 258 0.19 -11.90 -13.69
CA ASP A 258 1.21 -11.33 -14.57
C ASP A 258 2.63 -11.73 -14.16
N ARG A 259 2.89 -11.84 -12.86
CA ARG A 259 4.14 -12.40 -12.29
C ARG A 259 4.32 -13.90 -12.52
N GLY A 260 3.36 -14.56 -13.18
CA GLY A 260 3.52 -15.92 -13.67
C GLY A 260 3.02 -17.01 -12.75
N PHE A 261 2.05 -16.68 -11.89
CA PHE A 261 1.23 -17.66 -11.19
C PHE A 261 -0.04 -17.95 -12.00
N ASP A 262 -0.49 -19.19 -12.04
CA ASP A 262 -1.79 -19.57 -12.58
C ASP A 262 -2.91 -19.23 -11.57
N VAL A 263 -4.13 -18.98 -12.06
CA VAL A 263 -5.27 -18.61 -11.20
C VAL A 263 -6.31 -19.71 -11.21
N LEU A 264 -6.58 -20.29 -10.05
CA LEU A 264 -7.57 -21.32 -9.86
C LEU A 264 -8.91 -20.66 -9.56
N LEU A 265 -9.94 -21.02 -10.33
CA LEU A 265 -11.29 -20.51 -10.24
C LEU A 265 -12.26 -21.66 -9.97
N PRO A 266 -12.33 -22.20 -8.73
CA PRO A 266 -13.03 -23.46 -8.47
C PRO A 266 -14.51 -23.45 -8.89
N TYR A 267 -15.17 -22.30 -8.77
CA TYR A 267 -16.59 -22.12 -9.06
C TYR A 267 -16.88 -21.64 -10.49
N LEU A 268 -15.87 -21.58 -11.38
CA LEU A 268 -16.06 -21.22 -12.78
C LEU A 268 -16.64 -22.40 -13.57
N ASP A 269 -17.81 -22.21 -14.15
CA ASP A 269 -18.38 -23.15 -15.11
C ASP A 269 -17.79 -22.94 -16.51
N VAL A 270 -16.72 -23.68 -16.81
CA VAL A 270 -16.07 -23.65 -18.12
C VAL A 270 -17.05 -24.03 -19.24
N SER A 271 -18.07 -24.84 -18.98
CA SER A 271 -19.05 -25.25 -19.99
C SER A 271 -19.96 -24.10 -20.46
N LYS A 272 -20.06 -23.02 -19.68
CA LYS A 272 -20.82 -21.82 -20.03
C LYS A 272 -19.99 -20.79 -20.82
N VAL A 273 -18.69 -21.03 -20.99
CA VAL A 273 -17.82 -20.14 -21.76
C VAL A 273 -18.07 -20.36 -23.25
N ARG A 274 -18.28 -19.26 -23.98
CA ARG A 274 -18.40 -19.32 -25.44
C ARG A 274 -17.02 -19.63 -26.03
N THR A 275 -16.99 -20.51 -27.02
CA THR A 275 -15.75 -20.96 -27.69
C THR A 275 -15.87 -20.87 -29.22
N HIS A 276 -16.90 -20.21 -29.73
CA HIS A 276 -17.20 -20.14 -31.17
C HIS A 276 -16.11 -19.37 -31.92
N ASN A 277 -15.60 -18.29 -31.32
CA ASN A 277 -14.62 -17.41 -31.93
C ASN A 277 -13.23 -18.07 -32.09
N PHE A 278 -12.92 -19.12 -31.31
CA PHE A 278 -11.67 -19.87 -31.43
C PHE A 278 -11.48 -20.48 -32.82
N ALA A 279 -12.56 -20.90 -33.48
CA ALA A 279 -12.51 -21.46 -34.83
C ALA A 279 -12.05 -20.43 -35.89
N PHE A 280 -12.14 -19.14 -35.58
CA PHE A 280 -11.73 -18.02 -36.43
C PHE A 280 -10.41 -17.37 -35.98
N GLY A 281 -9.74 -17.94 -34.97
CA GLY A 281 -8.53 -17.34 -34.39
C GLY A 281 -8.81 -16.03 -33.65
N VAL A 282 -10.02 -15.86 -33.13
CA VAL A 282 -10.45 -14.67 -32.38
C VAL A 282 -10.65 -15.04 -30.91
N ASP A 283 -10.09 -14.23 -30.02
CA ASP A 283 -10.22 -14.40 -28.57
C ASP A 283 -11.69 -14.31 -28.12
N GLU A 284 -12.03 -15.07 -27.08
CA GLU A 284 -13.30 -14.99 -26.36
C GLU A 284 -13.14 -14.19 -25.07
N VAL A 285 -14.24 -13.67 -24.54
CA VAL A 285 -14.25 -12.87 -23.31
C VAL A 285 -15.14 -13.52 -22.25
N ILE A 286 -14.52 -13.88 -21.13
CA ILE A 286 -15.22 -14.27 -19.91
C ILE A 286 -15.37 -13.02 -19.04
N ASP A 287 -16.53 -12.38 -19.14
CA ASP A 287 -16.85 -11.17 -18.39
C ASP A 287 -17.48 -11.52 -17.04
N LEU A 288 -16.65 -11.70 -16.01
CA LEU A 288 -17.11 -11.88 -14.63
C LEU A 288 -17.42 -10.51 -14.02
N PRO A 289 -18.39 -10.41 -13.08
CA PRO A 289 -18.75 -9.14 -12.42
C PRO A 289 -17.58 -8.32 -11.85
N GLN A 290 -16.49 -8.97 -11.42
CA GLN A 290 -15.33 -8.31 -10.81
C GLN A 290 -14.03 -8.49 -11.62
N LEU A 291 -14.05 -9.29 -12.69
CA LEU A 291 -12.86 -9.67 -13.44
C LEU A 291 -13.19 -10.00 -14.89
N THR A 292 -12.58 -9.30 -15.84
CA THR A 292 -12.68 -9.65 -17.26
C THR A 292 -11.46 -10.47 -17.65
N VAL A 293 -11.69 -11.67 -18.20
CA VAL A 293 -10.64 -12.58 -18.68
C VAL A 293 -10.79 -12.73 -20.19
N VAL A 294 -9.73 -12.41 -20.94
CA VAL A 294 -9.64 -12.61 -22.38
C VAL A 294 -8.93 -13.93 -22.63
N VAL A 295 -9.57 -14.84 -23.37
CA VAL A 295 -9.13 -16.23 -23.53
C VAL A 295 -8.97 -16.57 -24.99
N ASN A 296 -7.96 -17.36 -25.35
CA ASN A 296 -7.70 -17.75 -26.73
C ASN A 296 -7.85 -19.26 -26.98
N ASP A 297 -7.94 -20.07 -25.92
CA ASP A 297 -8.13 -21.52 -26.02
C ASP A 297 -8.67 -22.08 -24.69
N ILE A 298 -9.41 -23.19 -24.75
CA ILE A 298 -9.90 -23.93 -23.58
C ILE A 298 -9.73 -25.42 -23.83
N LYS A 299 -8.96 -26.09 -22.95
CA LYS A 299 -8.70 -27.53 -23.00
C LYS A 299 -9.08 -28.18 -21.67
N GLY A 300 -10.30 -28.70 -21.61
CA GLY A 300 -10.87 -29.20 -20.37
C GLY A 300 -11.01 -28.08 -19.34
N HIS A 301 -10.31 -28.19 -18.21
CA HIS A 301 -10.28 -27.16 -17.18
C HIS A 301 -9.13 -26.15 -17.34
N LYS A 302 -8.24 -26.34 -18.33
CA LYS A 302 -7.19 -25.38 -18.65
C LYS A 302 -7.74 -24.27 -19.54
N VAL A 303 -7.80 -23.05 -19.03
CA VAL A 303 -8.24 -21.85 -19.74
C VAL A 303 -7.00 -21.04 -20.11
N CYS A 304 -6.70 -20.96 -21.41
CA CYS A 304 -5.56 -20.20 -21.92
C CYS A 304 -5.94 -18.72 -22.06
N VAL A 305 -5.27 -17.86 -21.31
CA VAL A 305 -5.58 -16.45 -21.14
C VAL A 305 -4.56 -15.59 -21.87
N THR A 306 -5.03 -14.59 -22.59
CA THR A 306 -4.20 -13.53 -23.18
C THR A 306 -4.07 -12.34 -22.23
N GLU A 307 -5.17 -11.94 -21.59
CA GLU A 307 -5.23 -10.79 -20.69
C GLU A 307 -6.23 -11.01 -19.54
N ILE A 308 -5.91 -10.48 -18.35
CA ILE A 308 -6.87 -10.29 -17.25
C ILE A 308 -6.90 -8.81 -16.89
N LYS A 309 -8.10 -8.25 -16.73
CA LYS A 309 -8.29 -6.84 -16.35
C LYS A 309 -9.53 -6.64 -15.49
N LYS A 310 -9.61 -5.48 -14.85
CA LYS A 310 -10.85 -5.04 -14.20
C LYS A 310 -11.97 -4.82 -15.24
N PRO A 311 -13.23 -5.10 -14.90
CA PRO A 311 -14.36 -4.79 -15.76
C PRO A 311 -14.37 -3.32 -16.15
N LYS A 312 -14.70 -3.03 -17.41
CA LYS A 312 -14.99 -1.66 -17.84
C LYS A 312 -16.33 -1.28 -17.23
N LEU A 313 -16.34 -0.33 -16.30
CA LEU A 313 -17.57 0.29 -15.83
C LEU A 313 -18.28 0.88 -17.05
N VAL A 314 -19.51 0.45 -17.31
CA VAL A 314 -20.33 0.99 -18.41
C VAL A 314 -20.56 2.47 -18.11
N ASP A 315 -20.25 3.35 -19.06
CA ASP A 315 -20.19 4.81 -18.94
C ASP A 315 -21.51 5.53 -18.49
N GLY A 316 -22.51 4.81 -17.98
CA GLY A 316 -23.81 5.34 -17.52
C GLY A 316 -24.03 5.28 -16.01
N GLU A 317 -23.35 4.39 -15.31
CA GLU A 317 -23.17 4.54 -13.88
C GLU A 317 -21.83 5.23 -13.74
N ALA A 318 -21.86 6.54 -13.53
CA ALA A 318 -20.86 7.13 -12.68
C ALA A 318 -20.96 6.34 -11.38
N SER A 319 -20.22 5.22 -11.29
CA SER A 319 -19.63 4.84 -10.04
C SER A 319 -19.11 6.19 -9.57
N ALA A 320 -19.72 6.74 -8.51
CA ALA A 320 -18.91 7.41 -7.53
C ALA A 320 -17.76 6.44 -7.43
N LYS A 321 -16.61 6.78 -8.04
CA LYS A 321 -15.42 6.01 -7.83
C LYS A 321 -15.50 5.85 -6.33
N GLU A 322 -15.60 4.61 -5.86
CA GLU A 322 -14.89 4.24 -4.67
C GLU A 322 -13.44 4.56 -5.04
N SER A 323 -13.17 5.86 -5.04
CA SER A 323 -11.91 6.49 -4.89
C SER A 323 -11.52 5.89 -3.57
N SER A 324 -10.74 4.83 -3.64
CA SER A 324 -9.44 4.79 -2.99
C SER A 324 -9.17 6.06 -2.19
N SER A 325 -9.92 6.20 -1.09
CA SER A 325 -10.12 7.43 -0.33
C SER A 325 -10.45 8.71 -1.14
N LYS A 326 -11.13 9.68 -0.50
CA LYS A 326 -11.21 11.06 -1.03
C LYS A 326 -9.82 11.76 -1.13
N PHE A 327 -8.72 11.03 -0.88
CA PHE A 327 -7.34 11.51 -0.88
C PHE A 327 -6.48 10.97 -2.04
N ASP A 328 -7.06 10.29 -3.03
CA ASP A 328 -6.33 9.77 -4.22
C ASP A 328 -5.53 10.85 -4.99
N GLY A 329 -5.92 12.13 -4.85
CA GLY A 329 -5.17 13.27 -5.38
C GLY A 329 -3.85 13.57 -4.66
N TYR A 330 -3.62 12.99 -3.48
CA TYR A 330 -2.35 12.98 -2.74
C TYR A 330 -1.61 11.65 -2.90
N ASP A 331 -2.33 10.53 -3.06
CA ASP A 331 -1.74 9.20 -3.27
C ASP A 331 -1.16 8.97 -4.67
N ARG A 332 -1.57 9.74 -5.68
CA ARG A 332 -1.03 9.63 -7.06
C ARG A 332 0.29 10.38 -7.31
N ALA A 333 1.06 10.68 -6.27
CA ALA A 333 2.51 10.74 -6.42
C ALA A 333 3.03 9.29 -6.36
N GLY A 334 2.96 8.59 -7.50
CA GLY A 334 3.22 7.16 -7.58
C GLY A 334 4.48 6.71 -6.83
N ALA A 335 4.34 5.68 -6.00
CA ALA A 335 5.29 4.59 -5.74
C ALA A 335 6.81 4.89 -5.58
N SER A 336 7.21 6.13 -5.30
CA SER A 336 8.60 6.54 -4.97
C SER A 336 8.77 7.98 -4.48
N ASN A 337 7.74 8.83 -4.44
CA ASN A 337 7.92 10.25 -4.09
C ASN A 337 7.28 10.56 -2.73
N SER A 338 8.13 10.64 -1.71
CA SER A 338 7.85 11.15 -0.37
C SER A 338 6.79 12.26 -0.38
N MET A 339 5.67 12.09 0.32
CA MET A 339 4.79 13.22 0.63
C MET A 339 5.63 14.24 1.42
N HIS A 340 6.09 15.30 0.76
CA HIS A 340 6.80 16.40 1.41
C HIS A 340 5.96 16.95 2.58
N ALA A 341 6.62 17.52 3.59
CA ALA A 341 5.98 17.95 4.84
C ALA A 341 4.71 18.79 4.63
N GLY A 342 4.69 19.67 3.62
CA GLY A 342 3.51 20.47 3.27
C GLY A 342 2.27 19.66 2.90
N ALA A 343 2.43 18.57 2.13
CA ALA A 343 1.31 17.70 1.76
C ALA A 343 0.76 16.94 2.97
N ILE A 344 1.62 16.50 3.90
CA ILE A 344 1.21 15.84 5.14
C ILE A 344 0.43 16.81 6.03
N ILE A 345 0.97 18.02 6.24
CA ILE A 345 0.30 19.07 7.02
C ILE A 345 -1.10 19.31 6.45
N HIS A 346 -1.22 19.48 5.14
CA HIS A 346 -2.52 19.73 4.53
C HIS A 346 -3.49 18.55 4.67
N CYS A 347 -3.02 17.31 4.45
CA CYS A 347 -3.84 16.11 4.64
C CYS A 347 -4.41 16.03 6.06
N ASN A 348 -3.59 16.35 7.06
CA ASN A 348 -4.02 16.41 8.46
C ASN A 348 -5.04 17.53 8.72
N ILE A 349 -4.87 18.71 8.11
CA ILE A 349 -5.84 19.82 8.23
C ILE A 349 -7.19 19.44 7.63
N VAL A 350 -7.20 18.83 6.44
CA VAL A 350 -8.43 18.35 5.81
C VAL A 350 -9.10 17.28 6.65
N SER A 351 -8.32 16.34 7.18
CA SER A 351 -8.83 15.28 8.05
C SER A 351 -9.42 15.83 9.35
N LEU A 352 -8.80 16.87 9.90
CA LEU A 352 -9.29 17.59 11.08
C LEU A 352 -10.64 18.26 10.81
N ILE A 353 -10.76 18.99 9.69
CA ILE A 353 -11.98 19.71 9.30
C ILE A 353 -13.13 18.73 9.08
N ASN A 354 -12.86 17.62 8.39
CA ASN A 354 -13.86 16.61 8.06
C ASN A 354 -14.17 15.64 9.23
N GLY A 355 -13.44 15.71 10.33
CA GLY A 355 -13.58 14.76 11.45
C GLY A 355 -13.15 13.34 11.09
N THR A 356 -12.32 13.16 10.06
CA THR A 356 -11.80 11.86 9.61
C THR A 356 -10.44 11.57 10.25
N TYR A 357 -10.41 11.44 11.56
CA TYR A 357 -9.16 11.31 12.33
C TYR A 357 -8.35 10.04 12.02
N ASP A 358 -9.01 9.01 11.51
CA ASP A 358 -8.37 7.77 11.05
C ASP A 358 -7.43 7.96 9.85
N ALA A 359 -7.51 9.12 9.17
CA ALA A 359 -6.62 9.49 8.07
C ALA A 359 -5.44 10.38 8.51
N PHE A 360 -5.27 10.63 9.81
CA PHE A 360 -4.13 11.39 10.29
C PHE A 360 -2.80 10.69 10.02
N ILE A 361 -1.84 11.47 9.55
CA ILE A 361 -0.46 11.08 9.31
C ILE A 361 0.42 11.78 10.34
N VAL A 362 1.05 11.01 11.24
CA VAL A 362 2.01 11.54 12.21
C VAL A 362 3.42 11.29 11.68
N ASP A 363 4.23 12.33 11.51
CA ASP A 363 5.58 12.19 10.94
C ASP A 363 6.69 12.70 11.86
N GLY A 364 7.88 12.12 11.68
CA GLY A 364 9.13 12.52 12.31
C GLY A 364 10.30 12.28 11.36
N GLU A 365 11.26 13.20 11.37
CA GLU A 365 12.40 13.22 10.42
C GLU A 365 13.74 13.32 11.18
N GLY A 366 14.74 12.59 10.68
CA GLY A 366 16.08 12.47 11.25
C GLY A 366 16.04 12.18 12.74
N ALA A 367 16.80 12.96 13.52
CA ALA A 367 16.84 12.84 14.99
C ALA A 367 15.47 13.05 15.68
N ASN A 368 14.49 13.62 14.98
CA ASN A 368 13.14 13.85 15.48
C ASN A 368 12.15 12.74 15.09
N TYR A 369 12.61 11.58 14.60
CA TYR A 369 11.75 10.47 14.19
C TYR A 369 10.72 10.07 15.27
N ALA A 370 11.07 10.25 16.55
CA ALA A 370 10.20 9.92 17.68
C ALA A 370 8.87 10.71 17.70
N LYS A 371 8.75 11.81 16.94
CA LYS A 371 7.49 12.55 16.77
C LYS A 371 6.39 11.70 16.12
N ALA A 372 6.75 10.67 15.35
CA ALA A 372 5.81 9.73 14.73
C ALA A 372 5.03 8.86 15.75
N PHE A 373 5.48 8.78 17.01
CA PHE A 373 4.79 8.03 18.08
C PHE A 373 3.78 8.86 18.87
N ARG A 374 3.61 10.15 18.56
CA ARG A 374 2.58 10.98 19.20
C ARG A 374 1.20 10.45 18.82
N ASP A 375 0.24 10.55 19.73
CA ASP A 375 -1.15 10.10 19.47
C ASP A 375 -1.78 10.75 18.23
N ARG A 376 -1.37 11.97 17.91
CA ARG A 376 -1.91 12.77 16.81
C ARG A 376 -0.87 13.73 16.20
N PRO A 377 -1.08 14.21 14.96
CA PRO A 377 -0.22 15.21 14.36
C PRO A 377 -0.30 16.53 15.12
N TYR A 378 0.82 17.27 15.12
CA TYR A 378 0.87 18.60 15.69
C TYR A 378 0.49 19.63 14.62
N ILE A 379 -0.68 20.25 14.77
CA ILE A 379 -1.20 21.26 13.85
C ILE A 379 -1.18 22.62 14.56
N THR A 380 -0.36 23.54 14.05
CA THR A 380 -0.29 24.91 14.59
C THR A 380 -1.11 25.88 13.74
N GLU A 381 -1.45 27.03 14.31
CA GLU A 381 -2.05 28.13 13.56
C GLU A 381 -1.18 28.55 12.36
N ARG A 382 0.14 28.63 12.53
CA ARG A 382 1.07 28.93 11.44
C ARG A 382 1.00 27.88 10.31
N MET A 383 0.88 26.60 10.65
CA MET A 383 0.72 25.53 9.66
C MET A 383 -0.60 25.64 8.89
N LEU A 384 -1.68 26.02 9.58
CA LEU A 384 -2.98 26.28 8.94
C LEU A 384 -2.85 27.41 7.92
N ILE A 385 -2.32 28.56 8.34
CA ILE A 385 -2.14 29.74 7.48
C ILE A 385 -1.24 29.40 6.29
N ASN A 386 -0.04 28.88 6.55
CA ASN A 386 0.93 28.56 5.51
C ASN A 386 0.40 27.53 4.50
N SER A 387 -0.37 26.52 4.96
CA SER A 387 -0.95 25.51 4.07
C SER A 387 -1.90 26.14 3.06
N TYR A 388 -2.61 27.20 3.42
CA TYR A 388 -3.59 27.84 2.55
C TYR A 388 -3.00 29.00 1.74
N GLU A 389 -2.01 29.72 2.28
CA GLU A 389 -1.24 30.72 1.51
C GLU A 389 -0.46 30.08 0.37
N THR A 390 0.16 28.92 0.62
CA THR A 390 0.85 28.14 -0.42
C THR A 390 -0.11 27.80 -1.55
N VAL A 391 -1.36 27.44 -1.21
CA VAL A 391 -2.40 27.09 -2.18
C VAL A 391 -2.84 28.31 -2.96
N LYS A 392 -3.05 29.46 -2.31
CA LYS A 392 -3.40 30.73 -2.97
C LYS A 392 -2.45 31.01 -4.13
N ASN A 393 -1.14 30.86 -3.89
CA ASN A 393 -0.11 31.08 -4.92
C ASN A 393 -0.12 30.02 -6.04
N ASP A 394 -0.63 28.83 -5.73
CA ASP A 394 -0.66 27.66 -6.60
C ASP A 394 -1.98 27.48 -7.38
N LEU A 395 -3.00 28.27 -7.07
CA LEU A 395 -4.33 28.20 -7.68
C LEU A 395 -4.30 28.63 -9.15
N TYR A 396 -3.36 29.50 -9.53
CA TYR A 396 -3.15 29.88 -10.90
C TYR A 396 -1.95 29.13 -11.49
N THR A 397 -2.12 28.59 -12.70
CA THR A 397 -1.01 28.02 -13.47
C THR A 397 -1.09 28.60 -14.88
N ASN A 398 -0.06 29.33 -15.32
CA ASN A 398 -0.06 30.04 -16.60
C ASN A 398 -1.33 30.90 -16.79
N SER A 399 -1.68 31.69 -15.75
CA SER A 399 -2.88 32.53 -15.70
C SER A 399 -4.22 31.78 -15.82
N THR A 400 -4.22 30.45 -15.67
CA THR A 400 -5.44 29.63 -15.66
C THR A 400 -5.77 29.21 -14.23
N LEU A 401 -7.00 29.46 -13.81
CA LEU A 401 -7.51 29.02 -12.51
C LEU A 401 -7.66 27.50 -12.45
N ASN A 402 -7.00 26.87 -11.49
CA ASN A 402 -7.03 25.44 -11.27
C ASN A 402 -8.14 25.05 -10.28
N LEU A 403 -9.34 24.85 -10.82
CA LEU A 403 -10.52 24.46 -10.02
C LEU A 403 -10.35 23.11 -9.29
N SER A 404 -9.54 22.20 -9.85
CA SER A 404 -9.26 20.92 -9.21
C SER A 404 -8.44 21.11 -7.93
N LYS A 405 -7.43 22.01 -7.95
CA LYS A 405 -6.71 22.40 -6.72
C LYS A 405 -7.65 23.11 -5.74
N LEU A 406 -8.48 24.03 -6.21
CA LEU A 406 -9.45 24.73 -5.35
C LEU A 406 -10.33 23.74 -4.57
N VAL A 407 -11.00 22.81 -5.26
CA VAL A 407 -11.86 21.80 -4.62
C VAL A 407 -11.07 20.86 -3.70
N LYS A 408 -9.83 20.53 -4.06
CA LYS A 408 -8.97 19.64 -3.28
C LYS A 408 -8.56 20.25 -1.94
N TYR A 409 -8.25 21.54 -1.91
CA TYR A 409 -7.73 22.22 -0.72
C TYR A 409 -8.82 22.88 0.12
N PHE A 410 -9.95 23.27 -0.47
CA PHE A 410 -11.07 23.87 0.24
C PHE A 410 -12.23 22.89 0.44
N THR A 411 -12.32 22.34 1.66
CA THR A 411 -13.21 21.19 1.95
C THR A 411 -14.38 21.50 2.86
N VAL A 412 -14.41 22.69 3.47
CA VAL A 412 -15.56 23.17 4.25
C VAL A 412 -16.83 23.27 3.40
N LEU A 413 -16.70 23.71 2.14
CA LEU A 413 -17.82 23.84 1.21
C LEU A 413 -17.90 22.62 0.29
N LYS A 414 -19.13 22.27 -0.10
CA LYS A 414 -19.34 21.30 -1.20
C LYS A 414 -18.74 21.86 -2.50
N PRO A 415 -18.20 21.00 -3.40
CA PRO A 415 -17.61 21.46 -4.65
C PRO A 415 -18.51 22.39 -5.47
N SER A 416 -19.82 22.11 -5.54
CA SER A 416 -20.78 22.97 -6.25
C SER A 416 -20.90 24.37 -5.64
N ALA A 417 -20.97 24.48 -4.31
CA ALA A 417 -21.04 25.77 -3.61
C ALA A 417 -19.73 26.55 -3.73
N LEU A 418 -18.60 25.87 -3.74
CA LEU A 418 -17.29 26.47 -3.94
C LEU A 418 -17.15 27.06 -5.36
N LEU A 419 -17.54 26.29 -6.38
CA LEU A 419 -17.54 26.74 -7.77
C LEU A 419 -18.52 27.88 -8.01
N ASP A 420 -19.70 27.82 -7.38
CA ASP A 420 -20.66 28.92 -7.45
C ASP A 420 -20.08 30.19 -6.82
N ARG A 421 -19.50 30.13 -5.63
CA ARG A 421 -18.93 31.31 -4.97
C ARG A 421 -17.77 31.93 -5.76
N VAL A 422 -16.90 31.11 -6.35
CA VAL A 422 -15.72 31.58 -7.08
C VAL A 422 -16.05 32.03 -8.51
N VAL A 423 -16.92 31.29 -9.22
CA VAL A 423 -17.21 31.53 -10.64
C VAL A 423 -18.67 31.96 -10.84
N GLY A 424 -19.63 31.13 -10.40
CA GLY A 424 -21.06 31.30 -10.71
C GLY A 424 -21.63 32.65 -10.26
N SER A 425 -21.36 33.04 -9.02
CA SER A 425 -21.78 34.30 -8.40
C SER A 425 -21.21 35.52 -9.13
N TYR A 426 -19.97 35.45 -9.63
CA TYR A 426 -19.37 36.53 -10.40
C TYR A 426 -20.01 36.64 -11.78
N VAL A 427 -20.17 35.50 -12.47
CA VAL A 427 -20.80 35.45 -13.80
C VAL A 427 -22.22 35.99 -13.72
N ALA A 428 -23.02 35.53 -12.76
CA ALA A 428 -24.40 36.00 -12.56
C ALA A 428 -24.48 37.51 -12.29
N ALA A 429 -23.53 38.05 -11.50
CA ALA A 429 -23.46 39.49 -11.27
C ALA A 429 -23.12 40.28 -12.55
N LYS A 430 -22.20 39.79 -13.39
CA LYS A 430 -21.83 40.44 -14.65
C LYS A 430 -22.89 40.32 -15.74
N GLU A 431 -23.64 39.23 -15.77
CA GLU A 431 -24.81 39.08 -16.63
C GLU A 431 -25.90 40.10 -16.26
N ALA A 432 -26.15 40.30 -14.96
CA ALA A 432 -27.09 41.32 -14.49
C ALA A 432 -26.65 42.76 -14.84
N GLU A 433 -25.34 43.02 -14.96
CA GLU A 433 -24.77 44.28 -15.46
C GLU A 433 -24.86 44.42 -17.01
N GLY A 434 -25.37 43.41 -17.72
CA GLY A 434 -25.48 43.42 -19.19
C GLY A 434 -24.15 43.24 -19.92
N ARG A 435 -23.12 42.69 -19.26
CA ARG A 435 -21.82 42.45 -19.92
C ARG A 435 -21.87 41.22 -20.84
N ALA A 436 -21.21 41.32 -21.99
CA ALA A 436 -21.02 40.20 -22.90
C ALA A 436 -20.09 39.13 -22.30
N ALA A 437 -20.31 37.86 -22.66
CA ALA A 437 -19.54 36.71 -22.17
C ALA A 437 -18.02 36.83 -22.41
N SER A 438 -17.61 37.47 -23.52
CA SER A 438 -16.21 37.70 -23.86
C SER A 438 -15.48 38.66 -22.91
N ALA A 439 -16.19 39.37 -22.04
CA ALA A 439 -15.65 40.32 -21.07
C ALA A 439 -15.77 39.82 -19.61
N MET A 440 -16.11 38.54 -19.39
CA MET A 440 -16.34 37.99 -18.05
C MET A 440 -15.04 37.58 -17.31
N PHE A 441 -13.96 37.27 -18.02
CA PHE A 441 -12.71 36.79 -17.41
C PHE A 441 -11.61 37.82 -17.61
N ASP A 442 -11.76 38.97 -16.93
CA ASP A 442 -10.82 40.09 -16.94
C ASP A 442 -10.08 40.23 -15.60
N LYS A 443 -9.29 41.29 -15.42
CA LYS A 443 -8.60 41.57 -14.16
C LYS A 443 -9.54 41.68 -12.95
N SER A 444 -10.81 42.04 -13.15
CA SER A 444 -11.79 42.10 -12.08
C SER A 444 -12.31 40.72 -11.67
N PHE A 445 -12.30 39.73 -12.58
CA PHE A 445 -12.49 38.33 -12.21
C PHE A 445 -11.35 37.84 -11.33
N ASP A 446 -10.09 38.11 -11.70
CA ASP A 446 -8.94 37.72 -10.88
C ASP A 446 -8.98 38.35 -9.49
N ALA A 447 -9.31 39.64 -9.38
CA ALA A 447 -9.50 40.31 -8.09
C ALA A 447 -10.67 39.72 -7.28
N HIS A 448 -11.75 39.29 -7.94
CA HIS A 448 -12.85 38.59 -7.28
C HIS A 448 -12.41 37.23 -6.74
N VAL A 449 -11.73 36.43 -7.56
CA VAL A 449 -11.20 35.12 -7.15
C VAL A 449 -10.24 35.29 -5.98
N GLU A 450 -9.33 36.26 -6.03
CA GLU A 450 -8.39 36.53 -4.95
C GLU A 450 -9.11 36.85 -3.64
N ARG A 451 -10.07 37.77 -3.66
CA ARG A 451 -10.88 38.12 -2.47
C ARG A 451 -11.66 36.91 -1.94
N VAL A 452 -12.32 36.15 -2.82
CA VAL A 452 -13.09 34.97 -2.39
C VAL A 452 -12.17 33.91 -1.80
N VAL A 453 -10.98 33.70 -2.38
CA VAL A 453 -10.00 32.76 -1.84
C VAL A 453 -9.54 33.22 -0.45
N GLU A 454 -9.25 34.50 -0.24
CA GLU A 454 -8.89 35.02 1.09
C GLU A 454 -9.98 34.78 2.13
N GLU A 455 -11.25 35.00 1.77
CA GLU A 455 -12.39 34.69 2.64
C GLU A 455 -12.47 33.19 2.96
N LEU A 456 -12.28 32.33 1.95
CA LEU A 456 -12.30 30.88 2.13
C LEU A 456 -11.14 30.40 3.03
N VAL A 457 -9.96 31.03 2.92
CA VAL A 457 -8.82 30.75 3.81
C VAL A 457 -9.18 31.11 5.25
N ALA A 458 -9.71 32.32 5.47
CA ALA A 458 -10.11 32.77 6.80
C ALA A 458 -11.18 31.84 7.41
N GLU A 459 -12.18 31.43 6.62
CA GLU A 459 -13.24 30.51 7.02
C GLU A 459 -12.69 29.13 7.41
N GLN A 460 -11.80 28.55 6.60
CA GLN A 460 -11.19 27.26 6.90
C GLN A 460 -10.26 27.31 8.12
N VAL A 461 -9.49 28.39 8.29
CA VAL A 461 -8.65 28.57 9.48
C VAL A 461 -9.51 28.68 10.74
N ALA A 462 -10.62 29.44 10.69
CA ALA A 462 -11.55 29.57 11.81
C ALA A 462 -12.17 28.20 12.20
N ILE A 463 -12.65 27.44 11.22
CA ILE A 463 -13.22 26.11 11.45
C ILE A 463 -12.17 25.13 11.97
N ALA A 464 -10.96 25.12 11.40
CA ALA A 464 -9.88 24.27 11.87
C ALA A 464 -9.49 24.58 13.32
N LYS A 465 -9.44 25.86 13.71
CA LYS A 465 -9.19 26.26 15.12
C LYS A 465 -10.25 25.70 16.06
N LEU A 466 -11.53 25.81 15.71
CA LEU A 466 -12.62 25.21 16.50
C LEU A 466 -12.44 23.69 16.61
N LYS A 467 -12.10 23.02 15.50
CA LYS A 467 -11.86 21.57 15.47
C LYS A 467 -10.66 21.13 16.29
N ILE A 468 -9.60 21.94 16.41
CA ILE A 468 -8.47 21.66 17.31
C ILE A 468 -8.94 21.62 18.77
N VAL A 469 -9.75 22.61 19.19
CA VAL A 469 -10.30 22.66 20.56
C VAL A 469 -11.25 21.48 20.82
N GLU A 470 -12.04 21.07 19.83
CA GLU A 470 -12.84 19.84 19.92
C GLU A 470 -11.97 18.60 20.06
N LEU A 471 -10.92 18.49 19.24
CA LEU A 471 -9.98 17.37 19.23
C LEU A 471 -9.22 17.24 20.57
N GLU A 472 -8.89 18.35 21.23
CA GLU A 472 -8.28 18.35 22.58
C GLU A 472 -9.16 17.70 23.65
N LYS A 473 -10.48 17.69 23.47
CA LYS A 473 -11.42 17.05 24.40
C LYS A 473 -11.65 15.58 24.09
N LEU A 474 -11.23 15.10 22.92
CA LEU A 474 -11.40 13.73 22.48
C LEU A 474 -10.21 12.88 22.92
N THR A 475 -10.52 11.73 23.53
CA THR A 475 -9.57 10.61 23.58
C THR A 475 -9.79 9.80 22.32
N LEU A 476 -8.85 9.86 21.37
CA LEU A 476 -8.94 9.06 20.16
C LEU A 476 -8.41 7.65 20.47
N PRO A 477 -9.25 6.60 20.40
CA PRO A 477 -8.72 5.24 20.46
C PRO A 477 -7.80 5.04 19.25
N THR A 478 -6.68 4.35 19.46
CA THR A 478 -5.87 3.89 18.34
C THR A 478 -6.68 2.81 17.62
N LYS A 479 -7.34 3.17 16.53
CA LYS A 479 -8.00 2.16 15.69
C LYS A 479 -6.94 1.35 14.98
N THR A 480 -7.04 0.04 15.07
CA THR A 480 -6.31 -0.88 14.20
C THR A 480 -6.88 -0.75 12.78
N VAL A 481 -6.01 -0.84 11.77
CA VAL A 481 -6.45 -1.27 10.44
C VAL A 481 -6.90 -2.71 10.63
N GLU A 482 -8.16 -2.90 11.02
CA GLU A 482 -8.82 -4.17 10.76
C GLU A 482 -8.65 -4.41 9.26
N SER A 483 -8.20 -5.62 8.88
CA SER A 483 -8.20 -6.00 7.49
C SER A 483 -9.62 -5.69 7.00
N ARG A 484 -9.76 -4.73 6.08
CA ARG A 484 -11.05 -4.33 5.52
C ARG A 484 -11.57 -5.45 4.64
N ARG A 485 -11.80 -6.63 5.24
CA ARG A 485 -12.62 -7.69 4.67
C ARG A 485 -14.02 -7.12 4.75
N GLY A 486 -14.50 -6.62 3.61
CA GLY A 486 -15.90 -6.29 3.49
C GLY A 486 -16.74 -7.54 3.78
N VAL A 487 -18.03 -7.35 4.05
CA VAL A 487 -18.97 -8.48 4.06
C VAL A 487 -18.80 -9.22 2.73
N ALA A 488 -18.44 -10.49 2.85
CA ALA A 488 -18.14 -11.38 1.74
C ALA A 488 -19.27 -11.33 0.70
N PRO A 489 -19.03 -10.89 -0.55
CA PRO A 489 -19.92 -11.28 -1.64
C PRO A 489 -19.92 -12.81 -1.68
N SER A 490 -21.07 -13.45 -1.91
CA SER A 490 -21.08 -14.89 -2.10
C SER A 490 -20.31 -15.23 -3.39
N PRO A 491 -19.73 -16.45 -3.55
CA PRO A 491 -19.08 -16.83 -4.80
C PRO A 491 -19.94 -16.55 -6.05
N GLU A 492 -21.25 -16.68 -5.96
CA GLU A 492 -22.22 -16.31 -7.01
C GLU A 492 -22.05 -14.86 -7.49
N VAL A 493 -21.78 -13.91 -6.59
CA VAL A 493 -21.59 -12.50 -6.93
C VAL A 493 -20.27 -12.28 -7.69
N PHE A 494 -19.22 -13.04 -7.37
CA PHE A 494 -17.94 -12.95 -8.09
C PHE A 494 -18.03 -13.58 -9.49
N PHE A 495 -18.66 -14.75 -9.61
CA PHE A 495 -18.69 -15.54 -10.86
C PHE A 495 -19.90 -15.22 -11.76
N GLY A 496 -20.97 -14.63 -11.21
CA GLY A 496 -22.18 -14.26 -11.94
C GLY A 496 -22.79 -15.43 -12.71
N LYS A 497 -23.10 -15.21 -13.99
CA LYS A 497 -23.70 -16.25 -14.87
C LYS A 497 -22.81 -17.49 -15.03
N TYR A 498 -21.52 -17.38 -14.79
CA TYR A 498 -20.56 -18.48 -14.89
C TYR A 498 -20.41 -19.27 -13.60
N TYR A 499 -21.16 -18.97 -12.55
CA TYR A 499 -21.09 -19.71 -11.30
C TYR A 499 -21.54 -21.17 -11.47
N LYS A 500 -20.80 -22.09 -10.83
CA LYS A 500 -21.14 -23.49 -10.62
C LYS A 500 -20.91 -23.85 -9.15
N ALA A 501 -21.97 -24.30 -8.48
CA ALA A 501 -21.89 -24.89 -7.15
C ALA A 501 -21.10 -26.20 -7.20
N LEU A 502 -20.25 -26.43 -6.20
CA LEU A 502 -19.35 -27.59 -6.11
C LEU A 502 -19.93 -28.72 -5.26
#